data_AF-A0A965DNN5-F1
#
_entry.id   AF-A0A965DNN5-F1
#
_cell.length_a   1.000
_cell.length_b   1.000
_cell.length_c   1.000
_cell.angle_alpha   90.00
_cell.angle_beta   90.00
_cell.angle_gamma   90.00
#
_symmetry.space_group_name_H-M   'P 1'
#
loop_
_entity.id
_entity.type
_entity.pdbx_description
1 polymer ?
#
loop_
_entity_poly.entity_id
_entity_poly.type
_entity_poly.pdbx_seq_one_letter_code
_entity_poly.pdbx_strand_id
1 'polypeptide(L)'
;MQMDKLGHGFTAYTLSKSINELNRWASGNRAIWVGPTYAFTYLMSLEILDGFSSGWGFSWPDVAANSFGCGLYLVQEAVWQKQIIQPKFSFRRSPYAQYRPDILGKGIAEQLLKDYNAQTYWWSIPLNAFASLPKRWGFLCLSVGYGCDAKLVGDQNAWQGFTARRQVYLSLDIDCSDLFPKHPKLKKVVSALNYVKFPFPSLEFSSDKTRFHWLGY
;
A
#
# COMPACT_ATOMS: atom_id res chain seq x y z
N MET A 1 14.29 7.87 1.65
CA MET A 1 13.70 6.51 1.86
C MET A 1 12.61 6.29 0.83
N GLN A 2 12.18 5.04 0.62
CA GLN A 2 11.26 4.70 -0.49
C GLN A 2 9.77 4.76 -0.13
N MET A 3 9.39 5.26 1.05
CA MET A 3 7.99 5.29 1.53
C MET A 3 7.04 5.97 0.56
N ASP A 4 7.44 7.16 0.11
CA ASP A 4 6.74 7.96 -0.89
C ASP A 4 6.45 7.14 -2.16
N LYS A 5 7.46 6.44 -2.67
CA LYS A 5 7.41 5.63 -3.90
C LYS A 5 6.49 4.42 -3.70
N LEU A 6 6.49 3.83 -2.51
CA LEU A 6 5.55 2.76 -2.16
C LEU A 6 4.11 3.27 -2.08
N GLY A 7 3.90 4.49 -1.58
CA GLY A 7 2.61 5.18 -1.63
C GLY A 7 2.11 5.39 -3.05
N HIS A 8 2.98 5.83 -3.95
CA HIS A 8 2.70 5.95 -5.39
C HIS A 8 2.27 4.62 -6.01
N GLY A 9 3.08 3.57 -5.83
CA GLY A 9 2.75 2.24 -6.37
C GLY A 9 1.47 1.65 -5.80
N PHE A 10 1.24 1.79 -4.49
CA PHE A 10 0.02 1.34 -3.82
C PHE A 10 -1.23 2.09 -4.33
N THR A 11 -1.13 3.42 -4.45
CA THR A 11 -2.23 4.26 -4.92
C THR A 11 -2.56 3.97 -6.38
N ALA A 12 -1.54 3.88 -7.24
CA ALA A 12 -1.69 3.54 -8.65
C ALA A 12 -2.39 2.18 -8.85
N TYR A 13 -1.97 1.16 -8.10
CA TYR A 13 -2.61 -0.16 -8.12
C TYR A 13 -4.07 -0.09 -7.67
N THR A 14 -4.33 0.55 -6.53
CA THR A 14 -5.66 0.61 -5.91
C THR A 14 -6.66 1.37 -6.79
N LEU A 15 -6.24 2.49 -7.39
CA LEU A 15 -7.03 3.24 -8.36
C LEU A 15 -7.28 2.40 -9.62
N SER A 16 -6.24 1.75 -10.15
CA SER A 16 -6.36 0.90 -11.35
C SER A 16 -7.42 -0.18 -11.16
N LYS A 17 -7.38 -0.88 -10.03
CA LYS A 17 -8.33 -1.94 -9.70
C LYS A 17 -9.74 -1.37 -9.51
N SER A 18 -9.89 -0.35 -8.67
CA SER A 18 -11.19 0.19 -8.31
C SER A 18 -11.93 0.80 -9.51
N ILE A 19 -11.20 1.51 -10.38
CA ILE A 19 -11.77 2.13 -11.58
C ILE A 19 -12.16 1.09 -12.61
N ASN A 20 -11.37 0.03 -12.80
CA ASN A 20 -11.77 -1.05 -13.68
C ASN A 20 -12.96 -1.85 -13.15
N GLU A 21 -13.04 -2.10 -11.85
CA GLU A 21 -14.22 -2.71 -11.24
C GLU A 21 -15.47 -1.85 -11.48
N LEU A 22 -15.35 -0.52 -11.33
CA LEU A 22 -16.42 0.42 -11.64
C LEU A 22 -16.79 0.43 -13.14
N ASN A 23 -15.79 0.45 -14.02
CA ASN A 23 -16.00 0.42 -15.47
C ASN A 23 -16.72 -0.86 -15.91
N ARG A 24 -16.32 -2.02 -15.39
CA ARG A 24 -16.98 -3.31 -15.64
C ARG A 24 -18.43 -3.28 -15.20
N TRP A 25 -18.69 -2.72 -14.03
CA TRP A 25 -20.04 -2.59 -13.49
C TRP A 25 -20.92 -1.65 -14.34
N ALA A 26 -20.38 -0.51 -14.79
CA ALA A 26 -21.14 0.49 -15.52
C ALA A 26 -21.34 0.17 -17.01
N SER A 27 -20.29 -0.31 -17.68
CA SER A 27 -20.28 -0.53 -19.14
C SER A 27 -20.56 -1.97 -19.56
N GLY A 28 -20.45 -2.94 -18.65
CA GLY A 28 -20.45 -4.37 -18.97
C GLY A 28 -19.21 -4.86 -19.72
N ASN A 29 -18.28 -3.96 -20.09
CA ASN A 29 -17.05 -4.30 -20.81
C ASN A 29 -15.93 -4.67 -19.82
N ARG A 30 -15.18 -5.72 -20.16
CA ARG A 30 -14.03 -6.19 -19.37
C ARG A 30 -12.69 -5.58 -19.80
N ALA A 31 -12.69 -4.40 -20.44
CA ALA A 31 -11.48 -3.67 -20.80
C ALA A 31 -10.56 -3.50 -19.58
N ILE A 32 -9.40 -4.17 -19.60
CA ILE A 32 -8.48 -4.23 -18.46
C ILE A 32 -7.61 -2.98 -18.33
N TRP A 33 -7.57 -2.14 -19.36
CA TRP A 33 -6.68 -0.96 -19.42
C TRP A 33 -7.33 0.32 -18.87
N VAL A 34 -8.66 0.40 -18.76
CA VAL A 34 -9.36 1.66 -18.41
C VAL A 34 -8.89 2.22 -17.07
N GLY A 35 -8.84 1.36 -16.05
CA GLY A 35 -8.35 1.71 -14.72
C GLY A 35 -6.88 2.16 -14.71
N PRO A 36 -5.92 1.36 -15.19
CA PRO A 36 -4.52 1.75 -15.32
C PRO A 36 -4.30 3.07 -16.05
N THR A 37 -4.99 3.29 -17.17
CA THR A 37 -4.87 4.54 -17.92
C THR A 37 -5.34 5.73 -17.08
N TYR A 38 -6.49 5.60 -16.41
CA TYR A 38 -6.99 6.68 -15.54
C TYR A 38 -6.05 6.93 -14.37
N ALA A 39 -5.64 5.88 -13.65
CA ALA A 39 -4.78 5.98 -12.49
C ALA A 39 -3.43 6.61 -12.84
N PHE A 40 -2.81 6.18 -13.95
CA PHE A 40 -1.55 6.72 -14.41
C PHE A 40 -1.67 8.20 -14.80
N THR A 41 -2.68 8.56 -15.60
CA THR A 41 -2.88 9.96 -16.00
C THR A 41 -3.15 10.86 -14.79
N TYR A 42 -3.99 10.41 -13.85
CA TYR A 42 -4.30 11.14 -12.63
C TYR A 42 -3.04 11.43 -11.80
N LEU A 43 -2.22 10.40 -11.56
CA LEU A 43 -0.98 10.54 -10.78
C LEU A 43 0.08 11.33 -11.55
N MET A 44 0.19 11.16 -12.86
CA MET A 44 1.10 11.97 -13.70
C MET A 44 0.73 13.45 -13.66
N SER A 45 -0.57 13.80 -13.61
CA SER A 45 -0.98 15.18 -13.42
C SER A 45 -0.50 15.75 -12.09
N LEU A 46 -0.50 14.96 -11.00
CA LEU A 46 0.04 15.39 -9.71
C LEU A 46 1.56 15.63 -9.79
N GLU A 47 2.32 14.71 -10.40
CA GLU A 47 3.77 14.89 -10.60
C GLU A 47 4.10 16.16 -11.39
N ILE A 48 3.31 16.46 -12.44
CA ILE A 48 3.47 17.68 -13.22
C ILE A 48 3.25 18.91 -12.34
N LEU A 49 2.21 18.91 -11.50
CA LEU A 49 1.93 20.00 -10.56
C LEU A 49 3.04 20.15 -9.52
N ASP A 50 3.57 19.05 -8.99
CA ASP A 50 4.71 19.05 -8.06
C ASP A 50 5.98 19.60 -8.71
N GLY A 51 6.15 19.40 -10.02
CA GLY A 51 7.19 20.03 -10.84
C GLY A 51 7.20 21.56 -10.80
N PHE A 52 6.07 22.20 -10.55
CA PHE A 52 5.97 23.66 -10.38
C PHE A 52 6.06 24.10 -8.92
N SER A 53 6.15 23.17 -7.96
CA SER A 53 6.22 23.44 -6.53
C SER A 53 7.66 23.51 -6.02
N SER A 54 7.98 24.54 -5.24
CA SER A 54 9.32 24.72 -4.67
C SER A 54 9.70 23.70 -3.58
N GLY A 55 8.72 22.98 -3.03
CA GLY A 55 8.92 22.06 -1.91
C GLY A 55 8.99 20.57 -2.27
N TRP A 56 8.54 20.17 -3.47
CA TRP A 56 8.40 18.76 -3.87
C TRP A 56 9.19 18.46 -5.14
N GLY A 57 8.88 19.16 -6.24
CA GLY A 57 9.51 18.94 -7.55
C GLY A 57 8.98 17.70 -8.27
N PHE A 58 9.22 17.64 -9.58
CA PHE A 58 8.83 16.51 -10.42
C PHE A 58 9.75 15.31 -10.15
N SER A 59 9.18 14.10 -10.06
CA SER A 59 9.95 12.91 -9.70
C SER A 59 9.76 11.73 -10.66
N TRP A 60 10.81 11.45 -11.45
CA TRP A 60 10.86 10.24 -12.27
C TRP A 60 10.74 8.93 -11.47
N PRO A 61 11.34 8.81 -10.28
CA PRO A 61 11.10 7.64 -9.42
C PRO A 61 9.62 7.45 -9.05
N ASP A 62 8.85 8.52 -8.87
CA ASP A 62 7.42 8.42 -8.57
C ASP A 62 6.61 8.05 -9.81
N VAL A 63 6.95 8.59 -10.98
CA VAL A 63 6.40 8.11 -12.28
C VAL A 63 6.67 6.62 -12.48
N ALA A 64 7.87 6.14 -12.15
CA ALA A 64 8.22 4.73 -12.23
C ALA A 64 7.41 3.87 -11.25
N ALA A 65 7.22 4.35 -10.02
CA ALA A 65 6.39 3.68 -9.03
C ALA A 65 4.90 3.64 -9.44
N ASN A 66 4.37 4.73 -9.99
CA ASN A 66 3.03 4.80 -10.56
C ASN A 66 2.87 3.77 -11.68
N SER A 67 3.85 3.70 -12.58
CA SER A 67 3.90 2.74 -13.68
C SER A 67 3.91 1.30 -13.17
N PHE A 68 4.71 1.02 -12.13
CA PHE A 68 4.78 -0.30 -11.50
C PHE A 68 3.44 -0.71 -10.88
N GLY A 69 2.77 0.18 -10.15
CA GLY A 69 1.46 -0.11 -9.55
C GLY A 69 0.38 -0.42 -10.59
N CYS A 70 0.28 0.42 -11.64
CA CYS A 70 -0.62 0.20 -12.77
C CYS A 70 -0.29 -1.10 -13.52
N GLY A 71 0.99 -1.35 -13.79
CA GLY A 71 1.48 -2.55 -14.47
C GLY A 71 1.22 -3.82 -13.68
N LEU A 72 1.45 -3.79 -12.36
CA LEU A 72 1.17 -4.91 -11.46
C LEU A 72 -0.30 -5.31 -11.50
N TYR A 73 -1.23 -4.34 -11.54
CA TYR A 73 -2.64 -4.65 -11.74
C TYR A 73 -2.89 -5.28 -13.12
N LEU A 74 -2.37 -4.64 -14.18
CA LEU A 74 -2.66 -5.00 -15.57
C LEU A 74 -2.14 -6.40 -15.92
N VAL A 75 -0.91 -6.71 -15.53
CA VAL A 75 -0.27 -8.02 -15.77
C VAL A 75 -1.06 -9.13 -15.07
N GLN A 76 -1.48 -8.90 -13.83
CA GLN A 76 -2.27 -9.89 -13.09
C GLN A 76 -3.63 -10.14 -13.73
N GLU A 77 -4.33 -9.11 -14.21
CA GLU A 77 -5.57 -9.30 -14.96
C GLU A 77 -5.32 -10.02 -16.29
N ALA A 78 -4.30 -9.62 -17.04
CA ALA A 78 -4.01 -10.17 -18.36
C ALA A 78 -3.61 -11.65 -18.30
N VAL A 79 -2.73 -12.01 -17.36
CA VAL A 79 -2.13 -13.34 -17.27
C VAL A 79 -2.96 -14.30 -16.43
N TRP A 80 -3.41 -13.87 -15.25
CA TRP A 80 -4.08 -14.75 -14.28
C TRP A 80 -5.58 -14.54 -14.19
N GLN A 81 -6.12 -13.47 -14.76
CA GLN A 81 -7.52 -13.06 -14.60
C GLN A 81 -7.93 -12.97 -13.11
N LYS A 82 -6.94 -12.78 -12.23
CA LYS A 82 -7.05 -12.72 -10.77
C LYS A 82 -5.93 -11.87 -10.20
N GLN A 83 -6.23 -11.12 -9.15
CA GLN A 83 -5.27 -10.35 -8.37
C GLN A 83 -4.70 -11.20 -7.23
N ILE A 84 -3.53 -11.82 -7.46
CA ILE A 84 -2.86 -12.73 -6.53
C ILE A 84 -1.96 -11.94 -5.56
N ILE A 85 -1.13 -11.05 -6.08
CA ILE A 85 -0.28 -10.14 -5.32
C ILE A 85 -1.14 -8.92 -4.95
N GLN A 86 -1.43 -8.77 -3.67
CA GLN A 86 -2.35 -7.76 -3.15
C GLN A 86 -1.57 -6.71 -2.34
N PRO A 87 -1.38 -5.51 -2.90
CA PRO A 87 -0.94 -4.35 -2.14
C PRO A 87 -1.93 -4.02 -1.04
N LYS A 88 -1.43 -3.87 0.19
CA LYS A 88 -2.21 -3.46 1.36
C LYS A 88 -1.50 -2.37 2.13
N PHE A 89 -2.26 -1.68 2.97
CA PHE A 89 -1.80 -0.58 3.77
C PHE A 89 -2.17 -0.81 5.24
N SER A 90 -1.31 -0.37 6.14
CA SER A 90 -1.65 -0.22 7.55
C SER A 90 -1.17 1.10 8.11
N PHE A 91 -1.88 1.54 9.14
CA PHE A 91 -1.57 2.74 9.88
C PHE A 91 -1.48 2.46 11.38
N ARG A 92 -0.41 2.95 12.01
CA ARG A 92 -0.27 3.03 13.46
C ARG A 92 0.44 4.33 13.81
N ARG A 93 -0.18 5.18 14.64
CA ARG A 93 0.39 6.48 15.00
C ARG A 93 1.83 6.32 15.49
N SER A 94 2.73 7.09 14.90
CA SER A 94 4.11 7.11 15.32
C SER A 94 4.29 8.00 16.55
N PRO A 95 5.33 7.78 17.37
CA PRO A 95 5.67 8.70 18.44
C PRO A 95 6.33 9.99 17.91
N TYR A 96 6.56 10.13 16.59
CA TYR A 96 7.37 11.21 16.04
C TYR A 96 6.57 12.46 15.66
N ALA A 97 5.26 12.31 15.41
CA ALA A 97 4.42 13.42 14.97
C ALA A 97 4.43 14.62 15.95
N GLN A 98 4.64 14.36 17.25
CA GLN A 98 4.75 15.41 18.27
C GLN A 98 5.95 16.35 18.07
N TYR A 99 7.03 15.89 17.44
CA TYR A 99 8.24 16.70 17.22
C TYR A 99 8.09 17.64 16.03
N ARG A 100 7.28 17.27 15.02
CA ARG A 100 7.04 18.09 13.81
C ARG A 100 5.57 18.00 13.37
N PRO A 101 4.62 18.48 14.18
CA PRO A 101 3.19 18.31 13.90
C PRO A 101 2.73 19.01 12.61
N ASP A 102 3.39 20.08 12.17
CA ASP A 102 3.05 20.74 10.90
C ASP A 102 3.43 19.92 9.66
N ILE A 103 4.45 19.06 9.78
CA ILE A 103 4.92 18.20 8.69
C ILE A 103 4.30 16.81 8.77
N LEU A 104 4.31 16.19 9.95
CA LEU A 104 3.83 14.83 10.17
C LEU A 104 2.33 14.79 10.48
N GLY A 105 1.70 15.92 10.81
CA GLY A 105 0.27 16.04 11.03
C GLY A 105 -0.14 16.14 12.50
N LYS A 106 -1.11 17.02 12.78
CA LYS A 106 -1.63 17.32 14.12
C LYS A 106 -2.66 16.31 14.62
N GLY A 107 -3.38 15.67 13.71
CA GLY A 107 -4.46 14.73 14.00
C GLY A 107 -4.32 13.39 13.28
N ILE A 108 -5.22 12.46 13.56
CA ILE A 108 -5.21 11.13 12.94
C ILE A 108 -5.33 11.22 11.41
N ALA A 109 -6.23 12.06 10.90
CA ALA A 109 -6.43 12.23 9.46
C ALA A 109 -5.19 12.78 8.75
N GLU A 110 -4.53 13.78 9.34
CA GLU A 110 -3.29 14.33 8.77
C GLU A 110 -2.14 13.32 8.85
N GLN A 111 -1.98 12.63 9.98
CA GLN A 111 -0.92 11.64 10.15
C GLN A 111 -1.10 10.43 9.23
N LEU A 112 -2.34 10.01 8.98
CA LEU A 112 -2.65 8.95 8.02
C LEU A 112 -2.04 9.24 6.64
N LEU A 113 -2.04 10.50 6.23
CA LEU A 113 -1.55 10.93 4.91
C LEU A 113 -0.08 11.34 4.94
N LYS A 114 0.36 12.05 5.99
CA LYS A 114 1.66 12.74 6.04
C LYS A 114 2.74 12.00 6.83
N ASP A 115 2.36 11.25 7.86
CA ASP A 115 3.34 10.62 8.75
C ASP A 115 3.79 9.27 8.19
N TYR A 116 4.85 9.26 7.38
CA TYR A 116 5.44 8.04 6.84
C TYR A 116 5.96 7.08 7.92
N ASN A 117 6.24 7.54 9.14
CA ASN A 117 6.61 6.66 10.25
C ASN A 117 5.42 5.87 10.78
N ALA A 118 4.20 6.32 10.48
CA ALA A 118 2.96 5.69 10.89
C ALA A 118 2.39 4.76 9.80
N GLN A 119 3.03 4.67 8.64
CA GLN A 119 2.55 3.95 7.48
C GLN A 119 3.38 2.70 7.23
N THR A 120 2.72 1.62 6.82
CA THR A 120 3.39 0.42 6.30
C THR A 120 2.67 -0.07 5.06
N TYR A 121 3.44 -0.29 4.00
CA TYR A 121 2.95 -0.82 2.74
C TYR A 121 3.30 -2.30 2.65
N TRP A 122 2.33 -3.12 2.26
CA TRP A 122 2.43 -4.56 2.28
C TRP A 122 2.16 -5.14 0.90
N TRP A 123 2.83 -6.23 0.59
CA TRP A 123 2.40 -7.17 -0.43
C TRP A 123 1.96 -8.45 0.23
N SER A 124 0.70 -8.81 0.06
CA SER A 124 0.10 -10.03 0.61
C SER A 124 -0.20 -10.99 -0.52
N ILE A 125 0.26 -12.23 -0.38
CA ILE A 125 0.09 -13.30 -1.37
C ILE A 125 -0.63 -14.46 -0.67
N PRO A 126 -1.81 -14.88 -1.17
CA PRO A 126 -2.50 -16.06 -0.64
C PRO A 126 -1.59 -17.29 -0.68
N LEU A 127 -1.48 -18.02 0.43
CA LEU A 127 -0.63 -19.21 0.50
C LEU A 127 -1.09 -20.30 -0.47
N ASN A 128 -2.39 -20.35 -0.76
CA ASN A 128 -2.97 -21.27 -1.74
C ASN A 128 -2.55 -20.99 -3.20
N ALA A 129 -1.90 -19.84 -3.47
CA ALA A 129 -1.36 -19.53 -4.78
C ALA A 129 -0.08 -20.33 -5.12
N PHE A 130 0.61 -20.86 -4.10
CA PHE A 130 1.88 -21.59 -4.27
C PHE A 130 1.97 -22.89 -3.47
N ALA A 131 0.99 -23.19 -2.61
CA ALA A 131 0.92 -24.44 -1.87
C ALA A 131 -0.51 -25.00 -1.83
N SER A 132 -0.66 -26.33 -1.87
CA SER A 132 -1.96 -26.97 -1.66
C SER A 132 -2.32 -26.97 -0.17
N LEU A 133 -3.20 -26.06 0.23
CA LEU A 133 -3.69 -25.97 1.60
C LEU A 133 -5.13 -26.49 1.75
N PRO A 134 -5.51 -27.06 2.92
CA PRO A 134 -6.90 -27.38 3.20
C PRO A 134 -7.79 -26.14 3.06
N LYS A 135 -9.01 -26.28 2.53
CA LYS A 135 -9.95 -25.16 2.27
C LYS A 135 -10.14 -24.22 3.47
N ARG A 136 -10.16 -24.76 4.70
CA ARG A 136 -10.29 -23.97 5.94
C ARG A 136 -9.16 -22.95 6.17
N TRP A 137 -8.01 -23.12 5.50
CA TRP A 137 -6.86 -22.22 5.56
C TRP A 137 -6.68 -21.40 4.27
N GLY A 138 -7.61 -21.50 3.32
CA GLY A 138 -7.49 -20.84 2.01
C GLY A 138 -7.48 -19.31 2.06
N PHE A 139 -7.92 -18.72 3.17
CA PHE A 139 -7.88 -17.28 3.40
C PHE A 139 -6.51 -16.76 3.82
N LEU A 140 -5.56 -17.62 4.20
CA LEU A 140 -4.29 -17.18 4.80
C LEU A 140 -3.32 -16.69 3.72
N CYS A 141 -2.69 -15.56 4.00
CA CYS A 141 -1.65 -14.95 3.16
C CYS A 141 -0.29 -14.93 3.86
N LEU A 142 0.77 -14.99 3.07
CA LEU A 142 2.08 -14.50 3.46
C LEU A 142 2.20 -13.04 3.06
N SER A 143 2.71 -12.20 3.96
CA SER A 143 2.85 -10.77 3.72
C SER A 143 4.25 -10.28 4.00
N VAL A 144 4.78 -9.48 3.06
CA VAL A 144 6.01 -8.72 3.25
C VAL A 144 5.66 -7.24 3.31
N GLY A 145 6.12 -6.56 4.36
CA GLY A 145 5.85 -5.16 4.61
C GLY A 145 7.10 -4.29 4.51
N TYR A 146 6.91 -3.02 4.19
CA TYR A 146 7.95 -2.00 4.24
C TYR A 146 7.41 -0.75 4.94
N GLY A 147 8.17 -0.29 5.93
CA GLY A 147 7.92 0.92 6.69
C GLY A 147 9.20 1.72 6.91
N CYS A 148 9.08 2.79 7.70
CA CYS A 148 10.24 3.52 8.17
C CYS A 148 10.07 3.95 9.62
N ASP A 149 11.21 4.15 10.28
CA ASP A 149 11.29 4.63 11.65
C ASP A 149 12.14 5.91 11.68
N ALA A 150 11.79 6.84 12.56
CA ALA A 150 12.55 8.08 12.81
C ALA A 150 12.85 8.96 11.57
N LYS A 151 11.98 8.94 10.55
CA LYS A 151 11.99 9.79 9.36
C LYS A 151 11.22 11.09 9.59
N LEU A 152 11.91 12.13 10.08
CA LEU A 152 11.30 13.42 10.45
C LEU A 152 11.52 14.55 9.42
N VAL A 153 12.32 14.30 8.39
CA VAL A 153 12.69 15.28 7.35
C VAL A 153 12.77 14.59 5.99
N GLY A 154 12.42 15.32 4.92
CA GLY A 154 12.24 14.81 3.55
C GLY A 154 13.45 14.05 3.01
N ASP A 155 14.45 14.75 2.47
CA ASP A 155 15.59 14.08 1.83
C ASP A 155 16.66 13.61 2.80
N GLN A 156 16.81 14.30 3.93
CA GLN A 156 17.82 13.95 4.93
C GLN A 156 17.36 12.76 5.79
N ASN A 157 18.31 11.97 6.30
CA ASN A 157 18.00 10.84 7.17
C ASN A 157 18.33 11.12 8.64
N ALA A 158 18.81 12.32 8.97
CA ALA A 158 19.10 12.70 10.35
C ALA A 158 18.38 14.00 10.70
N TRP A 159 17.82 14.07 11.90
CA TRP A 159 17.17 15.27 12.42
C TRP A 159 17.22 15.27 13.95
N GLN A 160 17.83 16.26 14.59
CA GLN A 160 17.91 16.41 16.06
C GLN A 160 18.16 15.10 16.84
N GLY A 161 19.19 14.34 16.44
CA GLY A 161 19.54 13.07 17.10
C GLY A 161 18.73 11.84 16.65
N PHE A 162 17.65 12.03 15.90
CA PHE A 162 16.93 10.95 15.23
C PHE A 162 17.67 10.57 13.94
N THR A 163 17.83 9.27 13.70
CA THR A 163 18.37 8.72 12.45
C THR A 163 17.35 7.76 11.86
N ALA A 164 16.87 8.12 10.68
CA ALA A 164 15.83 7.42 9.97
C ALA A 164 16.31 6.03 9.54
N ARG A 165 15.50 5.01 9.78
CA ARG A 165 15.77 3.60 9.41
C ARG A 165 14.66 3.00 8.57
N ARG A 166 15.05 2.05 7.73
CA ARG A 166 14.11 1.22 6.97
C ARG A 166 13.67 0.06 7.85
N GLN A 167 12.40 -0.30 7.72
CA GLN A 167 11.84 -1.47 8.36
C GLN A 167 11.27 -2.39 7.29
N VAL A 168 11.69 -3.65 7.29
CA VAL A 168 11.10 -4.71 6.48
C VAL A 168 10.38 -5.66 7.41
N TYR A 169 9.16 -6.04 7.07
CA TYR A 169 8.33 -6.89 7.91
C TYR A 169 8.03 -8.20 7.19
N LEU A 170 7.99 -9.29 7.95
CA LEU A 170 7.40 -10.56 7.53
C LEU A 170 6.21 -10.87 8.45
N SER A 171 5.04 -11.13 7.89
CA SER A 171 3.82 -11.38 8.64
C SER A 171 2.87 -12.31 7.89
N LEU A 172 1.78 -12.71 8.55
CA LEU A 172 0.64 -13.37 7.93
C LEU A 172 -0.48 -12.36 7.70
N ASP A 173 -1.43 -12.68 6.83
CA ASP A 173 -2.60 -11.83 6.59
C ASP A 173 -3.82 -12.64 6.13
N ILE A 174 -4.95 -11.96 5.93
CA ILE A 174 -6.19 -12.57 5.45
C ILE A 174 -6.52 -12.04 4.05
N ASP A 175 -6.72 -12.93 3.09
CA ASP A 175 -7.39 -12.63 1.83
C ASP A 175 -8.91 -12.68 2.04
N CYS A 176 -9.54 -11.52 1.96
CA CYS A 176 -10.99 -11.40 2.06
C CYS A 176 -11.72 -11.71 0.74
N SER A 177 -10.99 -11.92 -0.36
CA SER A 177 -11.59 -12.14 -1.68
C SER A 177 -12.43 -13.42 -1.75
N ASP A 178 -12.10 -14.46 -0.98
CA ASP A 178 -12.91 -15.69 -0.99
C ASP A 178 -14.06 -15.64 0.03
N LEU A 179 -14.07 -14.63 0.91
CA LEU A 179 -15.12 -14.42 1.91
C LEU A 179 -16.31 -13.63 1.34
N PHE A 180 -16.35 -13.36 0.03
CA PHE A 180 -17.34 -12.46 -0.57
C PHE A 180 -18.78 -12.89 -0.25
N PRO A 181 -19.50 -12.10 0.56
CA PRO A 181 -20.89 -12.37 0.87
C PRO A 181 -21.76 -12.18 -0.38
N LYS A 182 -22.88 -12.92 -0.45
CA LYS A 182 -23.83 -12.83 -1.57
C LYS A 182 -24.41 -11.42 -1.77
N HIS A 183 -24.42 -10.60 -0.73
CA HIS A 183 -25.01 -9.27 -0.77
C HIS A 183 -24.07 -8.22 -1.41
N PRO A 184 -24.50 -7.47 -2.46
CA PRO A 184 -23.64 -6.56 -3.22
C PRO A 184 -22.95 -5.46 -2.39
N LYS A 185 -23.65 -4.88 -1.39
CA LYS A 185 -23.05 -3.86 -0.51
C LYS A 185 -21.96 -4.45 0.38
N LEU A 186 -22.19 -5.65 0.90
CA LEU A 186 -21.22 -6.33 1.76
C LEU A 186 -19.99 -6.75 0.94
N LYS A 187 -20.18 -7.15 -0.33
CA LYS A 187 -19.09 -7.43 -1.25
C LYS A 187 -18.18 -6.20 -1.43
N LYS A 188 -18.74 -4.99 -1.61
CA LYS A 188 -17.95 -3.75 -1.71
C LYS A 188 -17.14 -3.46 -0.44
N VAL A 189 -17.77 -3.62 0.73
CA VAL A 189 -17.08 -3.43 2.03
C VAL A 189 -15.93 -4.43 2.18
N VAL A 190 -16.19 -5.71 1.89
CA VAL A 190 -15.18 -6.78 1.96
C VAL A 190 -14.04 -6.56 0.97
N SER A 191 -14.33 -6.08 -0.25
CA SER A 191 -13.30 -5.67 -1.21
C SER A 191 -12.43 -4.53 -0.68
N ALA A 192 -13.02 -3.52 -0.04
CA ALA A 192 -12.29 -2.41 0.54
C ALA A 192 -11.38 -2.84 1.70
N LEU A 193 -11.86 -3.76 2.55
CA LEU A 193 -11.06 -4.35 3.62
C LEU A 193 -9.81 -5.06 3.10
N ASN A 194 -9.84 -5.54 1.85
CA ASN A 194 -8.69 -6.21 1.25
C ASN A 194 -7.55 -5.27 0.85
N TYR A 195 -7.73 -3.94 0.95
CA TYR A 195 -6.63 -2.97 0.87
C TYR A 195 -6.02 -2.66 2.25
N VAL A 196 -6.63 -3.14 3.34
CA VAL A 196 -6.16 -2.93 4.70
C VAL A 196 -5.48 -4.20 5.19
N LYS A 197 -4.27 -4.07 5.72
CA LYS A 197 -3.56 -5.18 6.35
C LYS A 197 -4.24 -5.52 7.68
N PHE A 198 -4.58 -6.80 7.90
CA PHE A 198 -5.13 -7.24 9.18
C PHE A 198 -4.01 -7.35 10.23
N PRO A 199 -4.29 -7.04 11.50
CA PRO A 199 -3.32 -7.23 12.58
C PRO A 199 -2.95 -8.71 12.72
N PHE A 200 -1.68 -9.02 12.53
CA PHE A 200 -1.08 -10.34 12.75
C PHE A 200 0.26 -10.16 13.47
N PRO A 201 0.79 -11.22 14.10
CA PRO A 201 2.18 -11.22 14.53
C PRO A 201 3.11 -10.90 13.35
N SER A 202 4.16 -10.12 13.61
CA SER A 202 5.12 -9.75 12.58
C SER A 202 6.55 -9.78 13.09
N LEU A 203 7.48 -10.09 12.19
CA LEU A 203 8.90 -10.00 12.42
C LEU A 203 9.44 -8.79 11.64
N GLU A 204 9.92 -7.79 12.36
CA GLU A 204 10.54 -6.59 11.82
C GLU A 204 12.05 -6.80 11.72
N PHE A 205 12.61 -6.42 10.58
CA PHE A 205 14.04 -6.34 10.30
C PHE A 205 14.40 -4.88 10.01
N SER A 206 15.25 -4.30 10.85
CA SER A 206 15.87 -3.00 10.64
C SER A 206 17.39 -3.12 10.62
N SER A 207 18.10 -2.04 10.32
CA SER A 207 19.57 -2.01 10.27
C SER A 207 20.25 -2.38 11.59
N ASP A 208 19.57 -2.24 12.72
CA ASP A 208 20.14 -2.36 14.07
C ASP A 208 19.54 -3.50 14.90
N LYS A 209 18.36 -4.00 14.54
CA LYS A 209 17.64 -5.00 15.35
C LYS A 209 16.65 -5.80 14.52
N THR A 210 16.37 -6.99 15.04
CA THR A 210 15.20 -7.77 14.66
C THR A 210 14.22 -7.75 15.82
N ARG A 211 12.95 -7.41 15.54
CA ARG A 211 11.92 -7.27 16.58
C ARG A 211 10.71 -8.11 16.24
N PHE A 212 10.24 -8.88 17.22
CA PHE A 212 8.97 -9.58 17.11
C PHE A 212 7.85 -8.72 17.69
N HIS A 213 6.77 -8.56 16.93
CA HIS A 213 5.55 -7.89 17.35
C HIS A 213 4.42 -8.91 17.46
N TRP A 214 3.80 -9.01 18.64
CA TRP A 214 2.72 -9.97 18.90
C TRP A 214 1.43 -9.66 18.14
N LEU A 215 1.08 -8.37 18.03
CA LEU A 215 -0.11 -7.92 17.33
C LEU A 215 0.19 -6.57 16.69
N GLY A 216 0.06 -6.51 15.37
CA GLY A 216 0.33 -5.28 14.62
C GLY A 216 1.83 -4.99 14.47
N TYR A 217 2.09 -3.77 14.04
CA TYR A 217 3.35 -3.23 13.52
C TYR A 217 3.40 -1.78 13.97
#